data_AF-A0A949WDN7-F1
#
_entry.id   AF-A0A949WDN7-F1
#
_cell.length_a   1.000
_cell.length_b   1.000
_cell.length_c   1.000
_cell.angle_alpha   90.00
_cell.angle_beta   90.00
_cell.angle_gamma   90.00
#
_symmetry.space_group_name_H-M   'P 1'
#
loop_
_entity.id
_entity.type
_entity.pdbx_description
1 polymer ?
#
loop_
_entity_poly.entity_id
_entity_poly.type
_entity_poly.pdbx_seq_one_letter_code
_entity_poly.pdbx_strand_id
1 'polypeptide(L)'
;MHALAALSRPELLAGCRALLAAEGSQAADLVLAIEVLGRERDKADISLIAPCIVHAEPEVAAAAMQALRGYGNSALKVIEALGADVIDAPTRKKAQEQLLKDHIYACCRRDQAVNPYQLDFESRFDELFSVQVDLLPIMLGLLRESLPVVRQDLGGVYFNRRYYYGWMPSNEPEFVSYGALAVAALGRRWPEVLRREVWDLVDTQSNSNSYYYGGQVREPVTREICYYFARNGRAEHLLKMVSDLDMSTRWTQDRGFTATVHCEIAACLMAGNGDLVQAAERLDSALELVEATGLPAASQARFLRARLRLTQGDESGALRDIEESVEASADPMLLISVDSAFKSLAAERRFQVVLSYLELVARRVPEPARPFKRQDR
;
A
#
# COMPACT_ATOMS: atom_id res chain seq x y z
N MET A 1 -4.37 18.12 -34.43
CA MET A 1 -3.31 17.21 -33.93
C MET A 1 -1.87 17.63 -34.28
N HIS A 2 -1.51 18.01 -35.51
CA HIS A 2 -0.11 18.36 -35.83
C HIS A 2 0.42 19.68 -35.24
N ALA A 3 -0.45 20.61 -34.83
CA ALA A 3 -0.02 21.93 -34.36
C ALA A 3 0.57 21.95 -32.93
N LEU A 4 0.11 21.07 -32.03
CA LEU A 4 0.55 21.08 -30.62
C LEU A 4 1.90 20.38 -30.39
N ALA A 5 2.27 19.41 -31.25
CA ALA A 5 3.52 18.66 -31.13
C ALA A 5 4.78 19.47 -31.49
N ALA A 6 4.62 20.63 -32.12
CA ALA A 6 5.72 21.51 -32.55
C ALA A 6 5.94 22.72 -31.61
N LEU A 7 5.10 22.89 -30.59
CA LEU A 7 5.19 24.02 -29.65
C LEU A 7 6.24 23.77 -28.58
N SER A 8 6.87 24.84 -28.11
CA SER A 8 7.67 24.78 -26.89
C SER A 8 6.78 24.47 -25.68
N ARG A 9 7.34 23.86 -24.63
CA ARG A 9 6.56 23.47 -23.44
C ARG A 9 5.73 24.63 -22.86
N PRO A 10 6.26 25.85 -22.68
CA PRO A 10 5.45 26.98 -22.17
C PRO A 10 4.27 27.34 -23.08
N GLU A 11 4.47 27.31 -24.41
CA GLU A 11 3.42 27.61 -25.39
C GLU A 11 2.34 26.54 -25.41
N LEU A 12 2.73 25.27 -25.29
CA LEU A 12 1.81 24.15 -25.18
C LEU A 12 0.90 24.31 -23.95
N LEU A 13 1.48 24.58 -22.77
CA LEU A 13 0.71 24.74 -21.53
C LEU A 13 -0.22 25.95 -21.58
N ALA A 14 0.24 27.08 -22.13
CA ALA A 14 -0.60 28.25 -22.34
C ALA A 14 -1.77 27.95 -23.31
N GLY A 15 -1.51 27.21 -24.39
CA GLY A 15 -2.53 26.75 -25.32
C GLY A 15 -3.56 25.85 -24.67
N CYS A 16 -3.14 24.86 -23.87
CA CYS A 16 -4.05 23.99 -23.13
C CYS A 16 -4.93 24.77 -22.13
N ARG A 17 -4.37 25.75 -21.42
CA ARG A 17 -5.13 26.62 -20.51
C ARG A 17 -6.17 27.46 -21.27
N ALA A 18 -5.79 28.00 -22.43
CA ALA A 18 -6.71 28.74 -23.28
C ALA A 18 -7.86 27.85 -23.81
N LEU A 19 -7.58 26.60 -24.16
CA LEU A 19 -8.60 25.63 -24.60
C LEU A 19 -9.62 25.34 -23.50
N LEU A 20 -9.20 25.19 -22.25
CA LEU A 20 -10.11 24.99 -21.11
C LEU A 20 -10.92 26.24 -20.75
N ALA A 21 -10.39 27.43 -21.05
CA ALA A 21 -11.07 28.70 -20.79
C ALA A 21 -12.04 29.12 -21.92
N ALA A 22 -11.90 28.56 -23.11
CA ALA A 22 -12.71 28.91 -24.28
C ALA A 22 -14.07 28.22 -24.28
N GLU A 23 -15.13 28.99 -24.55
CA GLU A 23 -16.46 28.44 -24.79
C GLU A 23 -16.50 27.71 -26.16
N GLY A 24 -17.05 26.49 -26.18
CA GLY A 24 -17.27 25.73 -27.43
C GLY A 24 -16.08 24.91 -27.94
N SER A 25 -15.04 24.71 -27.14
CA SER A 25 -13.96 23.76 -27.44
C SER A 25 -14.50 22.34 -27.67
N GLN A 26 -13.93 21.62 -28.63
CA GLN A 26 -14.34 20.23 -28.91
C GLN A 26 -13.89 19.30 -27.77
N ALA A 27 -14.67 18.24 -27.53
CA ALA A 27 -14.41 17.27 -26.46
C ALA A 27 -13.00 16.67 -26.53
N ALA A 28 -12.55 16.30 -27.73
CA ALA A 28 -11.22 15.73 -27.93
C ALA A 28 -10.09 16.70 -27.56
N ASP A 29 -10.25 18.00 -27.85
CA ASP A 29 -9.26 19.03 -27.51
C ASP A 29 -9.26 19.31 -26.00
N LEU A 30 -10.44 19.27 -25.36
CA LEU A 30 -10.58 19.39 -23.90
C LEU A 30 -9.93 18.21 -23.17
N VAL A 31 -10.18 16.96 -23.61
CA VAL A 31 -9.54 15.76 -23.03
C VAL A 31 -8.02 15.87 -23.12
N LEU A 32 -7.48 16.23 -24.29
CA LEU A 32 -6.05 16.40 -24.47
C LEU A 32 -5.49 17.49 -23.55
N ALA A 33 -6.15 18.65 -23.47
CA ALA A 33 -5.72 19.74 -22.61
C ALA A 33 -5.71 19.33 -21.12
N ILE A 34 -6.75 18.64 -20.66
CA ILE A 34 -6.86 18.11 -19.29
C ILE A 34 -5.72 17.12 -19.01
N GLU A 35 -5.43 16.20 -19.93
CA GLU A 35 -4.38 15.20 -19.75
C GLU A 35 -2.99 15.83 -19.67
N VAL A 36 -2.71 16.81 -20.53
CA VAL A 36 -1.42 17.54 -20.54
C VAL A 36 -1.24 18.31 -19.23
N LEU A 37 -2.23 19.13 -18.84
CA LEU A 37 -2.15 19.92 -17.61
C LEU A 37 -2.14 19.02 -16.36
N GLY A 38 -2.91 17.93 -16.35
CA GLY A 38 -2.94 16.94 -15.27
C GLY A 38 -1.60 16.26 -15.01
N ARG A 39 -0.76 16.10 -16.05
CA ARG A 39 0.61 15.55 -15.90
C ARG A 39 1.58 16.54 -15.30
N GLU A 40 1.42 17.84 -15.57
CA GLU A 40 2.26 18.90 -15.00
C GLU A 40 2.02 19.08 -13.50
N ARG A 41 0.79 18.79 -13.03
CA ARG A 41 0.39 18.90 -11.62
C ARG A 41 0.59 20.31 -11.05
N ASP A 42 0.46 21.34 -11.88
CA ASP A 42 0.46 22.73 -11.43
C ASP A 42 -0.88 23.04 -10.74
N LYS A 43 -0.81 23.43 -9.46
CA LYS A 43 -2.02 23.68 -8.64
C LYS A 43 -2.88 24.81 -9.20
N ALA A 44 -2.32 25.71 -10.00
CA ALA A 44 -3.08 26.77 -10.66
C ALA A 44 -4.08 26.22 -11.70
N ASP A 45 -3.83 25.04 -12.26
CA ASP A 45 -4.68 24.46 -13.31
C ASP A 45 -5.92 23.75 -12.76
N ILE A 46 -5.98 23.49 -11.45
CA ILE A 46 -7.11 22.81 -10.81
C ILE A 46 -8.41 23.59 -11.04
N SER A 47 -8.37 24.93 -10.98
CA SER A 47 -9.58 25.76 -11.19
C SER A 47 -10.11 25.71 -12.61
N LEU A 48 -9.28 25.35 -13.59
CA LEU A 48 -9.69 25.15 -14.99
C LEU A 48 -10.22 23.73 -15.22
N ILE A 49 -9.61 22.74 -14.56
CA ILE A 49 -9.98 21.32 -14.74
C ILE A 49 -11.23 20.95 -13.93
N ALA A 50 -11.39 21.47 -12.70
CA ALA A 50 -12.45 21.06 -11.79
C ALA A 50 -13.88 21.27 -12.34
N PRO A 51 -14.21 22.38 -13.05
CA PRO A 51 -15.52 22.53 -13.67
C PRO A 51 -15.83 21.47 -14.73
N CYS A 52 -14.83 20.86 -15.36
CA CYS A 52 -15.03 19.87 -16.41
C CYS A 52 -15.61 18.53 -15.91
N ILE A 53 -15.69 18.29 -14.59
CA ILE A 53 -16.26 17.05 -14.03
C ILE A 53 -17.78 16.91 -14.26
N VAL A 54 -18.46 18.00 -14.58
CA VAL A 54 -19.89 18.03 -14.94
C VAL A 54 -20.13 18.18 -16.45
N HIS A 55 -19.06 18.09 -17.26
CA HIS A 55 -19.18 18.29 -18.70
C HIS A 55 -20.16 17.28 -19.32
N ALA A 56 -20.95 17.74 -20.30
CA ALA A 56 -21.99 16.92 -20.93
C ALA A 56 -21.44 15.64 -21.58
N GLU A 57 -20.25 15.75 -22.18
CA GLU A 57 -19.52 14.62 -22.76
C GLU A 57 -18.81 13.80 -21.67
N PRO A 58 -19.14 12.49 -21.48
CA PRO A 58 -18.62 11.68 -20.39
C PRO A 58 -17.10 11.50 -20.39
N GLU A 59 -16.48 11.50 -21.56
CA GLU A 59 -15.03 11.37 -21.72
C GLU A 59 -14.26 12.57 -21.15
N VAL A 60 -14.81 13.78 -21.27
CA VAL A 60 -14.24 15.00 -20.69
C VAL A 60 -14.36 14.96 -19.16
N ALA A 61 -15.53 14.57 -18.65
CA ALA A 61 -15.75 14.42 -17.21
C ALA A 61 -14.83 13.33 -16.59
N ALA A 62 -14.65 12.21 -17.29
CA ALA A 62 -13.74 11.15 -16.87
C ALA A 62 -12.28 11.60 -16.88
N ALA A 63 -11.84 12.30 -17.93
CA ALA A 63 -10.49 12.87 -18.00
C ALA A 63 -10.25 13.89 -16.88
N ALA A 64 -11.23 14.76 -16.60
CA ALA A 64 -11.16 15.74 -15.53
C ALA A 64 -11.00 15.06 -14.17
N MET A 65 -11.87 14.08 -13.86
CA MET A 65 -11.75 13.30 -12.62
C MET A 65 -10.41 12.58 -12.52
N GLN A 66 -9.92 11.99 -13.62
CA GLN A 66 -8.62 11.31 -13.66
C GLN A 66 -7.46 12.28 -13.38
N ALA A 67 -7.48 13.48 -13.95
CA ALA A 67 -6.47 14.49 -13.71
C ALA A 67 -6.51 14.99 -12.25
N LEU A 68 -7.70 15.23 -11.70
CA LEU A 68 -7.90 15.73 -10.33
C LEU A 68 -7.33 14.78 -9.26
N ARG A 69 -7.29 13.46 -9.52
CA ARG A 69 -6.62 12.47 -8.66
C ARG A 69 -5.18 12.82 -8.34
N GLY A 70 -4.45 13.43 -9.30
CA GLY A 70 -3.05 13.82 -9.15
C GLY A 70 -2.81 14.97 -8.15
N TYR A 71 -3.85 15.72 -7.79
CA TYR A 71 -3.76 16.93 -6.97
C TYR A 71 -4.17 16.72 -5.50
N GLY A 72 -4.77 15.57 -5.17
CA GLY A 72 -5.15 15.17 -3.81
C GLY A 72 -6.01 16.22 -3.09
N ASN A 73 -5.60 16.62 -1.89
CA ASN A 73 -6.33 17.59 -1.06
C ASN A 73 -6.57 18.95 -1.75
N SER A 74 -5.72 19.34 -2.71
CA SER A 74 -5.91 20.60 -3.44
C SER A 74 -7.15 20.55 -4.35
N ALA A 75 -7.41 19.40 -4.98
CA ALA A 75 -8.61 19.20 -5.80
C ALA A 75 -9.89 19.19 -4.95
N LEU A 76 -9.86 18.54 -3.78
CA LEU A 76 -11.00 18.50 -2.85
C LEU A 76 -11.48 19.91 -2.47
N LYS A 77 -10.54 20.81 -2.13
CA LYS A 77 -10.85 22.20 -1.77
C LYS A 77 -11.48 22.98 -2.93
N VAL A 78 -10.98 22.78 -4.15
CA VAL A 78 -11.53 23.48 -5.32
C VAL A 78 -12.94 22.97 -5.63
N ILE A 79 -13.18 21.65 -5.60
CA ILE A 79 -14.51 21.07 -5.83
C ILE A 79 -15.52 21.53 -4.78
N GLU A 80 -15.10 21.63 -3.52
CA GLU A 80 -15.94 22.17 -2.44
C GLU A 80 -16.32 23.64 -2.69
N ALA A 81 -15.38 24.43 -3.22
CA ALA A 81 -15.59 25.84 -3.53
C ALA A 81 -16.37 26.12 -4.83
N LEU A 82 -16.61 25.10 -5.68
CA LEU A 82 -17.40 25.28 -6.90
C LEU A 82 -18.83 25.69 -6.56
N GLY A 83 -19.31 26.75 -7.21
CA GLY A 83 -20.66 27.27 -7.05
C GLY A 83 -21.75 26.26 -7.45
N ALA A 84 -22.95 26.46 -6.92
CA ALA A 84 -24.11 25.60 -7.23
C ALA A 84 -24.60 25.74 -8.69
N ASP A 85 -24.19 26.81 -9.36
CA ASP A 85 -24.36 27.06 -10.79
C ASP A 85 -23.45 26.19 -11.66
N VAL A 86 -22.31 25.75 -11.13
CA VAL A 86 -21.36 24.87 -11.84
C VAL A 86 -21.63 23.40 -11.53
N ILE A 87 -21.86 23.05 -10.27
CA ILE A 87 -22.03 21.66 -9.86
C ILE A 87 -23.18 21.48 -8.85
N ASP A 88 -24.07 20.55 -9.17
CA ASP A 88 -25.14 20.16 -8.28
C ASP A 88 -24.62 19.39 -7.05
N ALA A 89 -25.38 19.43 -5.95
CA ALA A 89 -24.97 18.81 -4.69
C ALA A 89 -24.73 17.29 -4.80
N PRO A 90 -25.59 16.48 -5.44
CA PRO A 90 -25.31 15.06 -5.70
C PRO A 90 -24.00 14.79 -6.44
N THR A 91 -23.74 15.51 -7.53
CA THR A 91 -22.52 15.32 -8.33
C THR A 91 -21.28 15.76 -7.57
N ARG A 92 -21.35 16.88 -6.83
CA ARG A 92 -20.28 17.33 -5.92
C ARG A 92 -19.94 16.25 -4.90
N LYS A 93 -20.96 15.67 -4.25
CA LYS A 93 -20.78 14.60 -3.26
C LYS A 93 -20.11 13.38 -3.87
N LYS A 94 -20.55 12.92 -5.05
CA LYS A 94 -19.92 11.79 -5.75
C LYS A 94 -18.45 12.05 -6.11
N ALA A 95 -18.14 13.24 -6.62
CA ALA A 95 -16.78 13.63 -6.97
C ALA A 95 -15.87 13.66 -5.73
N GLN A 96 -16.36 14.23 -4.63
CA GLN A 96 -15.65 14.24 -3.35
C GLN A 96 -15.42 12.81 -2.82
N GLU A 97 -16.46 11.97 -2.79
CA GLU A 97 -16.33 10.58 -2.36
C GLU A 97 -15.30 9.80 -3.19
N GLN A 98 -15.29 9.98 -4.52
CA GLN A 98 -14.32 9.33 -5.39
C GLN A 98 -12.88 9.78 -5.10
N LEU A 99 -12.65 11.10 -4.96
CA LEU A 99 -11.32 11.61 -4.62
C LEU A 99 -10.83 11.17 -3.25
N LEU A 100 -11.73 11.03 -2.27
CA LEU A 100 -11.39 10.50 -0.94
C LEU A 100 -11.05 9.02 -1.00
N LYS A 101 -11.78 8.21 -1.79
CA LYS A 101 -11.43 6.80 -2.06
C LYS A 101 -10.06 6.69 -2.72
N ASP A 102 -9.78 7.53 -3.71
CA ASP A 102 -8.49 7.55 -4.42
C ASP A 102 -7.34 7.99 -3.50
N HIS A 103 -7.59 8.94 -2.59
CA HIS A 103 -6.64 9.34 -1.54
C HIS A 103 -6.32 8.18 -0.59
N ILE A 104 -7.35 7.49 -0.07
CA ILE A 104 -7.18 6.30 0.78
C ILE A 104 -6.38 5.23 0.04
N TYR A 105 -6.75 4.92 -1.22
CA TYR A 105 -6.04 3.98 -2.08
C TYR A 105 -4.56 4.34 -2.20
N ALA A 106 -4.25 5.59 -2.54
CA ALA A 106 -2.88 6.04 -2.75
C ALA A 106 -2.04 6.02 -1.46
N CYS A 107 -2.63 6.36 -0.32
CA CYS A 107 -1.95 6.28 0.98
C CYS A 107 -1.67 4.82 1.36
N CYS A 108 -2.68 3.96 1.26
CA CYS A 108 -2.58 2.56 1.61
C CYS A 108 -1.61 1.78 0.70
N ARG A 109 -1.64 2.03 -0.62
CA ARG A 109 -0.70 1.41 -1.57
C ARG A 109 0.74 1.84 -1.34
N ARG A 110 0.96 3.13 -1.04
CA ARG A 110 2.30 3.63 -0.69
C ARG A 110 2.80 3.07 0.63
N ASP A 111 1.92 2.88 1.60
CA ASP A 111 2.27 2.20 2.85
C ASP A 111 2.62 0.74 2.59
N GLN A 112 1.77 -0.03 1.90
CA GLN A 112 2.01 -1.44 1.58
C GLN A 112 3.34 -1.67 0.83
N ALA A 113 3.74 -0.75 -0.05
CA ALA A 113 5.00 -0.83 -0.78
C ALA A 113 6.23 -0.72 0.13
N VAL A 114 6.13 0.04 1.22
CA VAL A 114 7.26 0.20 2.16
C VAL A 114 7.12 -0.74 3.35
N ASN A 115 5.90 -1.01 3.83
CA ASN A 115 5.54 -1.78 5.02
C ASN A 115 4.74 -3.06 4.65
N PRO A 116 5.33 -4.01 3.92
CA PRO A 116 4.62 -5.21 3.44
C PRO A 116 4.13 -6.12 4.57
N TYR A 117 4.73 -5.98 5.76
CA TYR A 117 4.40 -6.78 6.93
C TYR A 117 3.44 -6.09 7.92
N GLN A 118 2.98 -4.86 7.65
CA GLN A 118 2.06 -4.12 8.54
C GLN A 118 2.59 -4.00 9.98
N LEU A 119 3.88 -3.73 10.10
CA LEU A 119 4.61 -3.75 11.36
C LEU A 119 4.28 -2.53 12.23
N ASP A 120 4.20 -1.36 11.61
CA ASP A 120 3.85 -0.09 12.22
C ASP A 120 3.21 0.84 11.18
N PHE A 121 2.26 1.67 11.61
CA PHE A 121 1.56 2.65 10.78
C PHE A 121 1.69 4.09 11.30
N GLU A 122 2.37 4.31 12.43
CA GLU A 122 2.35 5.58 13.15
C GLU A 122 2.77 6.76 12.27
N SER A 123 3.79 6.59 11.45
CA SER A 123 4.31 7.63 10.55
C SER A 123 3.43 7.90 9.32
N ARG A 124 2.38 7.08 9.08
CA ARG A 124 1.52 7.14 7.88
C ARG A 124 0.11 7.63 8.14
N PHE A 125 -0.34 7.64 9.40
CA PHE A 125 -1.65 8.19 9.74
C PHE A 125 -1.78 9.67 9.40
N ASP A 126 -0.73 10.47 9.57
CA ASP A 126 -0.75 11.91 9.25
C ASP A 126 -1.02 12.15 7.76
N GLU A 127 -0.46 11.32 6.88
CA GLU A 127 -0.71 11.40 5.44
C GLU A 127 -2.17 11.03 5.13
N LEU A 128 -2.67 9.93 5.70
CA LEU A 128 -4.05 9.50 5.53
C LEU A 128 -5.03 10.60 5.98
N PHE A 129 -4.80 11.23 7.13
CA PHE A 129 -5.64 12.28 7.70
C PHE A 129 -5.25 13.71 7.27
N SER A 130 -4.43 13.87 6.23
CA SER A 130 -4.05 15.20 5.71
C SER A 130 -5.17 15.96 5.00
N VAL A 131 -6.29 15.29 4.73
CA VAL A 131 -7.51 15.88 4.17
C VAL A 131 -8.40 16.44 5.28
N GLN A 132 -9.06 17.57 5.01
CA GLN A 132 -9.92 18.26 6.00
C GLN A 132 -11.33 17.66 6.12
N VAL A 133 -11.62 16.58 5.37
CA VAL A 133 -12.92 15.92 5.34
C VAL A 133 -12.91 14.70 6.26
N ASP A 134 -14.05 14.41 6.90
CA ASP A 134 -14.20 13.20 7.70
C ASP A 134 -14.11 11.94 6.82
N LEU A 135 -13.05 11.17 7.03
CA LEU A 135 -12.79 9.92 6.32
C LEU A 135 -13.57 8.72 6.89
N LEU A 136 -14.14 8.84 8.10
CA LEU A 136 -14.80 7.72 8.77
C LEU A 136 -15.90 7.08 7.89
N PRO A 137 -16.84 7.83 7.28
CA PRO A 137 -17.91 7.22 6.48
C PRO A 137 -17.37 6.46 5.26
N ILE A 138 -16.30 6.98 4.63
CA ILE A 138 -15.69 6.37 3.44
C ILE A 138 -14.97 5.08 3.82
N MET A 139 -14.14 5.12 4.87
CA MET A 139 -13.40 3.93 5.34
C MET A 139 -14.34 2.82 5.82
N LEU A 140 -15.43 3.18 6.52
CA LEU A 140 -16.43 2.19 6.93
C LEU A 140 -17.18 1.59 5.73
N GLY A 141 -17.52 2.41 4.73
CA GLY A 141 -18.13 1.91 3.49
C GLY A 141 -17.25 0.87 2.81
N LEU A 142 -15.98 1.21 2.59
CA LEU A 142 -14.98 0.31 1.99
C LEU A 142 -14.78 -0.98 2.80
N LEU A 143 -14.71 -0.87 4.13
CA LEU A 143 -14.60 -2.04 5.02
C LEU A 143 -15.83 -2.94 4.89
N ARG A 144 -17.04 -2.38 4.99
CA ARG A 144 -18.30 -3.13 4.91
C ARG A 144 -18.46 -3.87 3.59
N GLU A 145 -18.14 -3.21 2.48
CA GLU A 145 -18.11 -3.82 1.15
C GLU A 145 -17.15 -5.02 1.10
N SER A 146 -16.06 -4.98 1.88
CA SER A 146 -15.02 -6.01 1.92
C SER A 146 -15.29 -7.15 2.90
N LEU A 147 -16.17 -6.98 3.90
CA LEU A 147 -16.41 -7.99 4.94
C LEU A 147 -16.79 -9.39 4.40
N PRO A 148 -17.60 -9.55 3.33
CA PRO A 148 -17.87 -10.88 2.76
C PRO A 148 -16.61 -11.60 2.29
N VAL A 149 -15.64 -10.86 1.74
CA VAL A 149 -14.36 -11.41 1.28
C VAL A 149 -13.45 -11.72 2.46
N VAL A 150 -13.38 -10.83 3.46
CA VAL A 150 -12.62 -11.08 4.70
C VAL A 150 -13.09 -12.37 5.38
N ARG A 151 -14.40 -12.64 5.45
CA ARG A 151 -14.94 -13.91 5.99
C ARG A 151 -14.44 -15.13 5.21
N GLN A 152 -14.40 -15.05 3.88
CA GLN A 152 -13.90 -16.14 3.04
C GLN A 152 -12.40 -16.36 3.24
N ASP A 153 -11.63 -15.29 3.43
CA ASP A 153 -10.19 -15.36 3.64
C ASP A 153 -9.85 -15.93 5.03
N LEU A 154 -10.53 -15.48 6.09
CA LEU A 154 -10.44 -16.08 7.43
C LEU A 154 -10.82 -17.57 7.41
N GLY A 155 -11.86 -17.93 6.64
CA GLY A 155 -12.29 -19.31 6.44
C GLY A 155 -11.37 -20.16 5.54
N GLY A 156 -10.33 -19.57 4.94
CA GLY A 156 -9.40 -20.25 4.03
C GLY A 156 -10.00 -20.62 2.66
N VAL A 157 -11.20 -20.15 2.33
CA VAL A 157 -11.91 -20.46 1.07
C VAL A 157 -11.48 -19.53 -0.06
N TYR A 158 -11.10 -18.31 0.28
CA TYR A 158 -10.75 -17.25 -0.66
C TYR A 158 -9.55 -17.60 -1.55
N PHE A 159 -8.51 -18.17 -0.94
CA PHE A 159 -7.27 -18.56 -1.63
C PHE A 159 -7.51 -19.59 -2.75
N ASN A 160 -8.36 -20.60 -2.50
CA ASN A 160 -8.68 -21.63 -3.50
C ASN A 160 -9.31 -21.05 -4.76
N ARG A 161 -10.16 -20.02 -4.63
CA ARG A 161 -10.82 -19.37 -5.77
C ARG A 161 -9.84 -18.56 -6.62
N ARG A 162 -8.96 -17.78 -5.98
CA ARG A 162 -8.09 -16.82 -6.68
C ARG A 162 -6.87 -17.48 -7.33
N TYR A 163 -6.27 -18.49 -6.69
CA TYR A 163 -4.99 -19.05 -7.11
C TYR A 163 -5.08 -20.42 -7.78
N TYR A 164 -6.05 -21.27 -7.41
CA TYR A 164 -6.12 -22.65 -7.92
C TYR A 164 -6.93 -22.79 -9.22
N TYR A 165 -7.97 -21.97 -9.42
CA TYR A 165 -8.86 -22.07 -10.59
C TYR A 165 -8.49 -21.15 -11.76
N GLY A 166 -7.39 -20.42 -11.65
CA GLY A 166 -6.92 -19.49 -12.68
C GLY A 166 -7.81 -18.26 -12.79
N TRP A 167 -7.19 -17.09 -12.53
CA TRP A 167 -7.61 -15.75 -12.95
C TRP A 167 -8.99 -15.66 -13.66
N MET A 168 -10.07 -15.72 -12.89
CA MET A 168 -11.25 -14.98 -13.28
C MET A 168 -11.03 -13.54 -12.80
N PRO A 169 -11.29 -12.51 -13.63
CA PRO A 169 -11.28 -11.14 -13.15
C PRO A 169 -12.23 -11.06 -11.95
N SER A 170 -11.66 -10.94 -10.76
CA SER A 170 -12.43 -10.98 -9.54
C SER A 170 -13.22 -9.69 -9.46
N ASN A 171 -14.54 -9.75 -9.45
CA ASN A 171 -15.42 -8.65 -9.03
C ASN A 171 -15.30 -8.37 -7.51
N GLU A 172 -14.13 -8.65 -6.93
CA GLU A 172 -13.88 -8.58 -5.52
C GLU A 172 -13.49 -7.14 -5.14
N PRO A 173 -13.87 -6.67 -3.95
CA PRO A 173 -13.54 -5.32 -3.52
C PRO A 173 -12.02 -5.15 -3.45
N GLU A 174 -11.46 -4.25 -4.25
CA GLU A 174 -10.00 -4.01 -4.28
C GLU A 174 -9.45 -3.61 -2.91
N PHE A 175 -10.29 -2.99 -2.06
CA PHE A 175 -9.91 -2.52 -0.73
C PHE A 175 -9.32 -3.61 0.16
N VAL A 176 -9.75 -4.87 0.03
CA VAL A 176 -9.19 -5.97 0.84
C VAL A 176 -7.69 -6.14 0.64
N SER A 177 -7.21 -5.88 -0.59
CA SER A 177 -5.82 -6.10 -1.01
C SER A 177 -4.85 -4.95 -0.69
N TYR A 178 -5.35 -3.82 -0.22
CA TYR A 178 -4.49 -2.68 0.15
C TYR A 178 -4.88 -1.99 1.46
N GLY A 179 -6.11 -2.14 1.95
CA GLY A 179 -6.73 -1.28 2.97
C GLY A 179 -6.23 -1.42 4.41
N ALA A 180 -5.11 -2.11 4.66
CA ALA A 180 -4.61 -2.35 6.02
C ALA A 180 -4.37 -1.06 6.82
N LEU A 181 -3.73 -0.05 6.22
CA LEU A 181 -3.51 1.26 6.86
C LEU A 181 -4.84 1.91 7.30
N ALA A 182 -5.88 1.84 6.46
CA ALA A 182 -7.19 2.40 6.79
C ALA A 182 -7.87 1.63 7.94
N VAL A 183 -7.75 0.30 7.98
CA VAL A 183 -8.26 -0.51 9.10
C VAL A 183 -7.51 -0.23 10.39
N ALA A 184 -6.18 -0.12 10.34
CA ALA A 184 -5.37 0.27 11.49
C ALA A 184 -5.77 1.66 12.01
N ALA A 185 -6.04 2.60 11.10
CA ALA A 185 -6.51 3.94 11.45
C ALA A 185 -7.89 3.92 12.12
N LEU A 186 -8.82 3.08 11.63
CA LEU A 186 -10.10 2.84 12.27
C LEU A 186 -9.92 2.28 13.69
N GLY A 187 -9.06 1.27 13.85
CA GLY A 187 -8.77 0.64 15.15
C GLY A 187 -8.13 1.60 16.15
N ARG A 188 -7.29 2.52 15.69
CA ARG A 188 -6.65 3.54 16.54
C ARG A 188 -7.59 4.67 16.94
N ARG A 189 -8.35 5.23 15.99
CA ARG A 189 -9.13 6.46 16.20
C ARG A 189 -10.58 6.18 16.62
N TRP A 190 -11.15 5.06 16.21
CA TRP A 190 -12.53 4.65 16.50
C TRP A 190 -12.62 3.15 16.84
N PRO A 191 -11.93 2.68 17.90
CA PRO A 191 -11.85 1.26 18.23
C PRO A 191 -13.20 0.59 18.43
N GLU A 192 -14.16 1.28 19.07
CA GLU A 192 -15.51 0.75 19.31
C GLU A 192 -16.34 0.61 18.02
N VAL A 193 -16.12 1.51 17.06
CA VAL A 193 -16.78 1.44 15.76
C VAL A 193 -16.22 0.25 14.98
N LEU A 194 -14.89 0.13 14.90
CA LEU A 194 -14.25 -1.01 14.24
C LEU A 194 -14.73 -2.32 14.87
N ARG A 195 -14.70 -2.41 16.21
CA ARG A 195 -15.18 -3.58 16.96
C ARG A 195 -16.55 -4.01 16.49
N ARG A 196 -17.52 -3.10 16.46
CA ARG A 196 -18.91 -3.41 16.07
C ARG A 196 -19.01 -3.93 14.63
N GLU A 197 -18.22 -3.40 13.70
CA GLU A 197 -18.27 -3.83 12.29
C GLU A 197 -17.65 -5.22 12.07
N VAL A 198 -16.61 -5.57 12.84
CA VAL A 198 -15.87 -6.82 12.64
C VAL A 198 -16.20 -7.91 13.65
N TRP A 199 -17.02 -7.62 14.68
CA TRP A 199 -17.30 -8.55 15.78
C TRP A 199 -17.81 -9.92 15.31
N ASP A 200 -18.68 -9.95 14.30
CA ASP A 200 -19.28 -11.20 13.79
C ASP A 200 -18.29 -12.06 12.97
N LEU A 201 -17.07 -11.58 12.74
CA LEU A 201 -16.00 -12.40 12.13
C LEU A 201 -15.45 -13.45 13.10
N VAL A 202 -15.79 -13.33 14.38
CA VAL A 202 -15.40 -14.23 15.46
C VAL A 202 -15.85 -15.68 15.23
N ASP A 203 -16.99 -15.86 14.56
CA ASP A 203 -17.65 -17.16 14.43
C ASP A 203 -17.29 -17.90 13.13
N THR A 204 -16.33 -17.42 12.34
CA THR A 204 -15.90 -18.16 11.14
C THR A 204 -15.16 -19.43 11.56
N GLN A 205 -15.89 -20.55 11.55
CA GLN A 205 -15.44 -21.87 12.00
C GLN A 205 -14.06 -22.27 11.46
N SER A 206 -13.32 -23.06 12.25
CA SER A 206 -12.12 -23.74 11.82
C SER A 206 -12.46 -24.70 10.68
N ASN A 207 -12.16 -24.35 9.44
CA ASN A 207 -12.19 -25.33 8.38
C ASN A 207 -10.96 -26.23 8.59
N SER A 208 -11.16 -27.36 9.26
CA SER A 208 -10.12 -28.27 9.72
C SER A 208 -9.53 -29.15 8.62
N ASN A 209 -9.95 -28.97 7.36
CA ASN A 209 -9.83 -30.03 6.37
C ASN A 209 -9.36 -29.60 5.01
N SER A 210 -8.49 -28.61 4.96
CA SER A 210 -8.03 -28.12 3.69
C SER A 210 -6.53 -28.32 3.54
N TYR A 211 -6.24 -29.40 2.83
CA TYR A 211 -4.96 -29.75 2.26
C TYR A 211 -4.68 -28.74 1.15
N TYR A 212 -4.02 -27.64 1.49
CA TYR A 212 -3.72 -26.58 0.54
C TYR A 212 -2.31 -26.75 -0.02
N TYR A 213 -2.22 -26.75 -1.35
CA TYR A 213 -0.97 -26.71 -2.10
C TYR A 213 -0.80 -25.28 -2.65
N GLY A 214 0.35 -24.66 -2.41
CA GLY A 214 0.62 -23.28 -2.81
C GLY A 214 0.37 -22.27 -1.67
N GLY A 215 1.27 -21.29 -1.57
CA GLY A 215 1.40 -20.43 -0.41
C GLY A 215 0.18 -19.61 -0.04
N GLN A 216 -0.34 -19.81 1.17
CA GLN A 216 -1.40 -18.96 1.69
C GLN A 216 -0.79 -17.62 2.10
N VAL A 217 -1.20 -16.53 1.46
CA VAL A 217 -0.96 -15.18 1.99
C VAL A 217 -2.33 -14.60 2.28
N ARG A 218 -2.54 -14.17 3.52
CA ARG A 218 -3.79 -13.49 3.92
C ARG A 218 -3.80 -12.08 3.35
N GLU A 219 -4.97 -11.62 2.93
CA GLU A 219 -5.11 -10.26 2.43
C GLU A 219 -4.75 -9.23 3.54
N PRO A 220 -4.14 -8.08 3.20
CA PRO A 220 -3.70 -7.09 4.18
C PRO A 220 -4.79 -6.65 5.16
N VAL A 221 -6.03 -6.44 4.69
CA VAL A 221 -7.16 -6.09 5.57
C VAL A 221 -7.46 -7.22 6.57
N THR A 222 -7.45 -8.48 6.11
CA THR A 222 -7.67 -9.65 6.97
C THR A 222 -6.59 -9.72 8.06
N ARG A 223 -5.32 -9.53 7.70
CA ARG A 223 -4.19 -9.53 8.64
C ARG A 223 -4.36 -8.45 9.71
N GLU A 224 -4.69 -7.22 9.32
CA GLU A 224 -4.86 -6.13 10.28
C GLU A 224 -6.05 -6.34 11.23
N ILE A 225 -7.13 -6.95 10.75
CA ILE A 225 -8.26 -7.34 11.61
C ILE A 225 -7.82 -8.41 12.64
N CYS A 226 -7.03 -9.40 12.22
CA CYS A 226 -6.46 -10.38 13.16
C CYS A 226 -5.56 -9.72 14.21
N TYR A 227 -4.72 -8.76 13.81
CA TYR A 227 -3.88 -8.00 14.76
C TYR A 227 -4.73 -7.17 15.71
N TYR A 228 -5.78 -6.52 15.22
CA TYR A 228 -6.73 -5.80 16.06
C TYR A 228 -7.34 -6.70 17.13
N PHE A 229 -7.84 -7.89 16.77
CA PHE A 229 -8.38 -8.84 17.75
C PHE A 229 -7.33 -9.32 18.76
N ALA A 230 -6.13 -9.67 18.31
CA ALA A 230 -5.06 -10.14 19.18
C ALA A 230 -4.65 -9.07 20.21
N ARG A 231 -4.48 -7.82 19.77
CA ARG A 231 -4.20 -6.66 20.66
C ARG A 231 -5.33 -6.39 21.67
N ASN A 232 -6.54 -6.88 21.42
CA ASN A 232 -7.70 -6.78 22.31
C ASN A 232 -7.97 -8.09 23.10
N GLY A 233 -6.95 -8.94 23.26
CA GLY A 233 -7.04 -10.16 24.08
C GLY A 233 -7.68 -11.36 23.39
N ARG A 234 -7.85 -11.32 22.06
CA ARG A 234 -8.46 -12.39 21.27
C ARG A 234 -7.51 -12.86 20.16
N ALA A 235 -6.58 -13.75 20.51
CA ALA A 235 -5.56 -14.21 19.59
C ALA A 235 -6.01 -15.36 18.65
N GLU A 236 -7.22 -15.89 18.79
CA GLU A 236 -7.71 -17.09 18.08
C GLU A 236 -7.53 -16.99 16.54
N HIS A 237 -7.92 -15.87 15.94
CA HIS A 237 -7.76 -15.65 14.49
C HIS A 237 -6.31 -15.48 14.06
N LEU A 238 -5.49 -14.85 14.89
CA LEU A 238 -4.06 -14.72 14.65
C LEU A 238 -3.37 -16.09 14.70
N LEU A 239 -3.69 -16.91 15.71
CA LEU A 239 -3.14 -18.26 15.86
C LEU A 239 -3.58 -19.17 14.72
N LYS A 240 -4.84 -19.08 14.28
CA LYS A 240 -5.32 -19.77 13.09
C LYS A 240 -4.53 -19.34 11.85
N MET A 241 -4.36 -18.04 11.64
CA MET A 241 -3.57 -17.51 10.52
C MET A 241 -2.13 -18.02 10.54
N VAL A 242 -1.47 -18.03 11.71
CA VAL A 242 -0.12 -18.60 11.87
C VAL A 242 -0.10 -20.09 11.53
N SER A 243 -1.08 -20.86 12.03
CA SER A 243 -1.19 -22.29 11.72
C SER A 243 -1.42 -22.55 10.23
N ASP A 244 -2.24 -21.73 9.57
CA ASP A 244 -2.54 -21.82 8.15
C ASP A 244 -1.29 -21.53 7.30
N LEU A 245 -0.54 -20.48 7.66
CA LEU A 245 0.75 -20.13 7.06
C LEU A 245 1.74 -21.29 7.21
N ASP A 246 1.90 -21.83 8.41
CA ASP A 246 2.84 -22.92 8.69
C ASP A 246 2.48 -24.17 7.89
N MET A 247 1.19 -24.53 7.83
CA MET A 247 0.68 -25.65 7.03
C MET A 247 0.93 -25.48 5.53
N SER A 248 0.99 -24.24 5.01
CA SER A 248 1.28 -23.98 3.59
C SER A 248 2.71 -24.37 3.18
N THR A 249 3.62 -24.47 4.14
CA THR A 249 5.01 -24.90 3.91
C THR A 249 5.18 -26.42 3.83
N ARG A 250 4.19 -27.19 4.32
CA ARG A 250 4.29 -28.65 4.48
C ARG A 250 4.54 -29.40 3.17
N TRP A 251 4.08 -28.85 2.04
CA TRP A 251 4.09 -29.54 0.75
C TRP A 251 4.97 -28.86 -0.31
N THR A 252 5.69 -27.80 0.06
CA THR A 252 6.61 -27.10 -0.85
C THR A 252 8.05 -27.51 -0.59
N GLN A 253 8.84 -27.63 -1.65
CA GLN A 253 10.29 -27.82 -1.59
C GLN A 253 11.06 -26.52 -1.85
N ASP A 254 10.34 -25.43 -2.13
CA ASP A 254 10.94 -24.12 -2.37
C ASP A 254 11.37 -23.46 -1.04
N ARG A 255 12.67 -23.47 -0.79
CA ARG A 255 13.28 -22.88 0.41
C ARG A 255 13.06 -21.37 0.51
N GLY A 256 13.08 -20.65 -0.62
CA GLY A 256 12.89 -19.20 -0.64
C GLY A 256 11.45 -18.83 -0.28
N PHE A 257 10.50 -19.60 -0.81
CA PHE A 257 9.11 -19.51 -0.42
C PHE A 257 8.90 -19.82 1.07
N THR A 258 9.43 -20.95 1.57
CA THR A 258 9.31 -21.32 3.00
C THR A 258 9.91 -20.27 3.92
N ALA A 259 11.07 -19.70 3.58
CA ALA A 259 11.68 -18.62 4.34
C ALA A 259 10.82 -17.34 4.36
N THR A 260 10.15 -17.02 3.26
CA THR A 260 9.20 -15.89 3.18
C THR A 260 8.02 -16.11 4.13
N VAL A 261 7.47 -17.34 4.17
CA VAL A 261 6.39 -17.69 5.10
C VAL A 261 6.85 -17.60 6.55
N HIS A 262 8.06 -18.04 6.88
CA HIS A 262 8.61 -17.85 8.23
C HIS A 262 8.76 -16.38 8.61
N CYS A 263 9.15 -15.49 7.68
CA CYS A 263 9.15 -14.05 7.92
C CYS A 263 7.74 -13.50 8.19
N GLU A 264 6.73 -13.96 7.44
CA GLU A 264 5.33 -13.58 7.67
C GLU A 264 4.82 -14.04 9.04
N ILE A 265 5.11 -15.29 9.43
CA ILE A 265 4.74 -15.81 10.75
C ILE A 265 5.42 -14.98 11.85
N ALA A 266 6.72 -14.71 11.74
CA ALA A 266 7.44 -13.90 12.71
C ALA A 266 6.83 -12.50 12.84
N ALA A 267 6.53 -11.84 11.73
CA ALA A 267 5.85 -10.55 11.72
C ALA A 267 4.49 -10.60 12.43
N CYS A 268 3.70 -11.66 12.20
CA CYS A 268 2.41 -11.86 12.86
C CYS A 268 2.54 -12.04 14.38
N LEU A 269 3.50 -12.85 14.82
CA LEU A 269 3.77 -13.12 16.23
C LEU A 269 4.23 -11.84 16.95
N MET A 270 5.10 -11.06 16.31
CA MET A 270 5.58 -9.77 16.83
C MET A 270 4.45 -8.73 16.90
N ALA A 271 3.68 -8.54 15.83
CA ALA A 271 2.71 -7.45 15.71
C ALA A 271 1.38 -7.70 16.47
N GLY A 272 1.03 -8.98 16.66
CA GLY A 272 -0.27 -9.39 17.17
C GLY A 272 -0.25 -9.95 18.60
N ASN A 273 0.64 -10.90 18.91
CA ASN A 273 0.66 -11.61 20.20
C ASN A 273 1.82 -11.21 21.12
N GLY A 274 2.81 -10.48 20.61
CA GLY A 274 4.03 -10.15 21.35
C GLY A 274 4.89 -11.38 21.68
N ASP A 275 4.70 -12.50 20.96
CA ASP A 275 5.48 -13.72 21.18
C ASP A 275 6.84 -13.61 20.49
N LEU A 276 7.75 -12.91 21.15
CA LEU A 276 9.09 -12.63 20.63
C LEU A 276 9.96 -13.89 20.58
N VAL A 277 9.67 -14.92 21.38
CA VAL A 277 10.46 -16.16 21.40
C VAL A 277 10.16 -16.96 20.14
N GLN A 278 8.89 -17.26 19.87
CA GLN A 278 8.53 -17.97 18.65
C GLN A 278 8.84 -17.14 17.39
N ALA A 279 8.72 -15.81 17.46
CA ALA A 279 9.15 -14.96 16.34
C ALA A 279 10.64 -15.13 16.02
N ALA A 280 11.50 -15.16 17.04
CA ALA A 280 12.94 -15.37 16.86
C ALA A 280 13.25 -16.73 16.23
N GLU A 281 12.64 -17.82 16.73
CA GLU A 281 12.80 -19.17 16.19
C GLU A 281 12.43 -19.25 14.69
N ARG A 282 11.36 -18.55 14.30
CA ARG A 282 10.93 -18.48 12.89
C ARG A 282 11.92 -17.70 12.03
N LEU A 283 12.48 -16.59 12.55
CA LEU A 283 13.49 -15.82 11.83
C LEU A 283 14.80 -16.58 11.68
N ASP A 284 15.23 -17.32 12.70
CA ASP A 284 16.42 -18.17 12.61
C ASP A 284 16.20 -19.30 11.60
N SER A 285 15.04 -19.96 11.62
CA SER A 285 14.66 -20.95 10.60
C SER A 285 14.63 -20.35 9.18
N ALA A 286 14.13 -19.12 9.02
CA ALA A 286 14.14 -18.43 7.74
C ALA A 286 15.57 -18.21 7.23
N LEU A 287 16.47 -17.78 8.12
CA LEU A 287 17.87 -17.51 7.79
C LEU A 287 18.67 -18.77 7.46
N GLU A 288 18.40 -19.89 8.14
CA GLU A 288 18.96 -21.21 7.81
C GLU A 288 18.53 -21.70 6.41
N LEU A 289 17.34 -21.33 5.95
CA LEU A 289 16.85 -21.70 4.62
C LEU A 289 17.45 -20.87 3.49
N VAL A 290 17.89 -19.63 3.78
CA VAL A 290 18.37 -18.64 2.80
C VAL A 290 19.87 -18.34 2.99
N GLU A 291 20.67 -19.40 3.17
CA GLU A 291 22.14 -19.34 3.28
C GLU A 291 22.81 -18.53 2.15
N ALA A 292 22.15 -18.34 1.01
CA ALA A 292 22.65 -17.59 -0.14
C ALA A 292 22.20 -16.11 -0.16
N THR A 293 23.16 -15.21 -0.30
CA THR A 293 22.94 -13.80 -0.67
C THR A 293 22.21 -13.70 -2.02
N GLY A 294 21.18 -12.84 -2.11
CA GLY A 294 20.42 -12.58 -3.34
C GLY A 294 18.94 -12.92 -3.28
N LEU A 295 18.47 -13.57 -2.21
CA LEU A 295 17.04 -13.83 -1.99
C LEU A 295 16.38 -12.71 -1.17
N PRO A 296 15.20 -12.18 -1.58
CA PRO A 296 14.49 -11.14 -0.83
C PRO A 296 14.21 -11.53 0.64
N ALA A 297 13.88 -12.80 0.87
CA ALA A 297 13.60 -13.34 2.20
C ALA A 297 14.79 -13.20 3.18
N ALA A 298 16.04 -13.21 2.68
CA ALA A 298 17.22 -13.03 3.52
C ALA A 298 17.35 -11.60 4.06
N SER A 299 16.97 -10.59 3.27
CA SER A 299 16.89 -9.20 3.71
C SER A 299 15.71 -9.01 4.67
N GLN A 300 14.55 -9.59 4.35
CA GLN A 300 13.34 -9.50 5.18
C GLN A 300 13.55 -10.11 6.57
N ALA A 301 14.11 -11.32 6.66
CA ALA A 301 14.36 -12.00 7.93
C ALA A 301 15.32 -11.19 8.82
N ARG A 302 16.42 -10.66 8.26
CA ARG A 302 17.38 -9.84 8.99
C ARG A 302 16.77 -8.53 9.49
N PHE A 303 15.99 -7.85 8.66
CA PHE A 303 15.28 -6.64 9.08
C PHE A 303 14.32 -6.92 10.25
N LEU A 304 13.52 -7.98 10.17
CA LEU A 304 12.59 -8.37 11.23
C LEU A 304 13.35 -8.76 12.51
N ARG A 305 14.50 -9.42 12.40
CA ARG A 305 15.35 -9.76 13.55
C ARG A 305 15.96 -8.52 14.19
N ALA A 306 16.37 -7.53 13.40
CA ALA A 306 16.80 -6.24 13.93
C ALA A 306 15.72 -5.58 14.78
N ARG A 307 14.47 -5.56 14.28
CA ARG A 307 13.32 -5.01 15.01
C ARG A 307 13.04 -5.77 16.32
N LEU A 308 13.14 -7.09 16.29
CA LEU A 308 13.01 -7.94 17.47
C LEU A 308 14.09 -7.63 18.51
N ARG A 309 15.36 -7.50 18.09
CA ARG A 309 16.48 -7.13 18.97
C ARG A 309 16.32 -5.74 19.60
N LEU A 310 15.82 -4.75 18.86
CA LEU A 310 15.48 -3.44 19.43
C LEU A 310 14.41 -3.54 20.53
N THR A 311 13.40 -4.38 20.31
CA THR A 311 12.35 -4.62 21.32
C THR A 311 12.93 -5.26 22.58
N GLN A 312 14.01 -6.02 22.45
CA GLN A 312 14.76 -6.66 23.55
C GLN A 312 15.87 -5.77 24.15
N GLY A 313 16.12 -4.58 23.59
CA GLY A 313 17.19 -3.67 24.02
C GLY A 313 18.59 -3.98 23.47
N ASP A 314 18.73 -4.93 22.54
CA ASP A 314 20.00 -5.22 21.86
C ASP A 314 20.19 -4.32 20.64
N GLU A 315 20.58 -3.06 20.89
CA GLU A 315 20.82 -2.09 19.81
C GLU A 315 21.99 -2.48 18.91
N SER A 316 23.07 -3.03 19.48
CA SER A 316 24.28 -3.38 18.72
C SER A 316 24.00 -4.52 17.75
N GLY A 317 23.29 -5.56 18.22
CA GLY A 317 22.85 -6.66 17.38
C GLY A 317 21.80 -6.23 16.35
N ALA A 318 20.93 -5.27 16.70
CA ALA A 318 19.98 -4.73 15.74
C ALA A 318 20.68 -3.99 14.60
N LEU A 319 21.66 -3.13 14.88
CA LEU A 319 22.41 -2.40 13.84
C LEU A 319 23.10 -3.35 12.87
N ARG A 320 23.75 -4.40 13.39
CA ARG A 320 24.39 -5.43 12.57
C ARG A 320 23.37 -6.13 11.65
N ASP A 321 22.21 -6.50 12.18
CA ASP A 321 21.17 -7.14 11.37
C ASP A 321 20.63 -6.21 10.27
N ILE A 322 20.58 -4.90 10.50
CA ILE A 322 20.18 -3.96 9.45
C ILE A 322 21.26 -3.87 8.37
N GLU A 323 22.54 -3.76 8.75
CA GLU A 323 23.66 -3.75 7.79
C GLU A 323 23.64 -5.01 6.92
N GLU A 324 23.52 -6.18 7.55
CA GLU A 324 23.44 -7.45 6.83
C GLU A 324 22.16 -7.57 5.99
N SER A 325 21.03 -6.97 6.42
CA SER A 325 19.79 -6.94 5.62
C SER A 325 19.99 -6.19 4.31
N VAL A 326 20.72 -5.07 4.36
CA VAL A 326 21.06 -4.26 3.18
C VAL A 326 21.96 -5.03 2.23
N GLU A 327 22.91 -5.81 2.76
CA GLU A 327 23.82 -6.62 1.95
C GLU A 327 23.13 -7.81 1.28
N ALA A 328 22.15 -8.42 1.95
CA ALA A 328 21.58 -9.72 1.59
C ALA A 328 20.69 -9.76 0.33
N SER A 329 20.16 -8.63 -0.15
CA SER A 329 19.25 -8.58 -1.30
C SER A 329 19.66 -7.50 -2.30
N ALA A 330 19.37 -7.73 -3.60
CA ALA A 330 19.52 -6.72 -4.65
C ALA A 330 18.50 -5.59 -4.51
N ASP A 331 17.34 -5.89 -3.91
CA ASP A 331 16.31 -4.93 -3.52
C ASP A 331 16.16 -5.00 -2.00
N PRO A 332 16.94 -4.21 -1.24
CA PRO A 332 16.97 -4.32 0.21
C PRO A 332 15.76 -3.63 0.83
N MET A 333 15.16 -4.28 1.83
CA MET A 333 14.03 -3.70 2.54
C MET A 333 14.51 -2.60 3.50
N LEU A 334 14.35 -1.34 3.10
CA LEU A 334 14.72 -0.18 3.94
C LEU A 334 13.47 0.49 4.54
N LEU A 335 13.04 -0.03 5.68
CA LEU A 335 11.87 0.46 6.41
C LEU A 335 12.19 1.47 7.53
N ILE A 336 13.48 1.78 7.72
CA ILE A 336 14.01 2.50 8.90
C ILE A 336 13.41 3.91 9.04
N SER A 337 13.07 4.56 7.93
CA SER A 337 12.48 5.90 7.94
C SER A 337 10.99 5.90 8.33
N VAL A 338 10.32 4.76 8.21
CA VAL A 338 8.86 4.63 8.40
C VAL A 338 8.52 3.87 9.68
N ASP A 339 9.29 2.84 10.04
CA ASP A 339 9.07 2.01 11.23
C ASP A 339 9.52 2.73 12.50
N SER A 340 8.57 3.04 13.38
CA SER A 340 8.80 3.78 14.62
C SER A 340 9.72 3.05 15.60
N ALA A 341 9.85 1.72 15.52
CA ALA A 341 10.74 0.94 16.38
C ALA A 341 12.20 1.40 16.28
N PHE A 342 12.61 1.94 15.11
CA PHE A 342 13.96 2.42 14.89
C PHE A 342 14.15 3.89 15.30
N LYS A 343 13.09 4.63 15.66
CA LYS A 343 13.21 6.03 16.14
C LYS A 343 13.99 6.14 17.44
N SER A 344 14.06 5.06 18.23
CA SER A 344 14.82 4.97 19.48
C SER A 344 16.34 5.00 19.26
N LEU A 345 16.82 4.56 18.09
CA LEU A 345 18.24 4.61 17.76
C LEU A 345 18.72 6.07 17.73
N ALA A 346 19.93 6.31 18.26
CA ALA A 346 20.57 7.62 18.18
C ALA A 346 20.59 8.14 16.73
N ALA A 347 20.33 9.44 16.52
CA ALA A 347 20.19 10.02 15.19
C ALA A 347 21.42 9.76 14.29
N GLU A 348 22.62 9.80 14.87
CA GLU A 348 23.89 9.49 14.20
C GLU A 348 23.95 8.03 13.70
N ARG A 349 23.45 7.07 14.49
CA ARG A 349 23.42 5.65 14.13
C ARG A 349 22.39 5.36 13.05
N ARG A 350 21.19 5.95 13.14
CA ARG A 350 20.20 5.88 12.05
C ARG A 350 20.75 6.45 10.74
N PHE A 351 21.43 7.59 10.83
CA PHE A 351 22.03 8.25 9.67
C PHE A 351 23.12 7.39 9.03
N GLN A 352 23.98 6.75 9.82
CA GLN A 352 24.99 5.81 9.32
C GLN A 352 24.36 4.64 8.56
N VAL A 353 23.29 4.04 9.07
CA VAL A 353 22.62 2.93 8.39
C VAL A 353 21.97 3.38 7.06
N VAL A 354 21.34 4.57 7.04
CA VAL A 354 20.80 5.16 5.80
C VAL A 354 21.92 5.47 4.80
N LEU A 355 23.06 5.99 5.26
CA LEU A 355 24.22 6.23 4.41
C LEU A 355 24.80 4.94 3.84
N SER A 356 24.98 3.89 4.66
CA SER A 356 25.45 2.58 4.20
C SER A 356 24.55 1.99 3.13
N TYR A 357 23.23 2.15 3.27
CA TYR A 357 22.28 1.80 2.21
C TYR A 357 22.47 2.64 0.95
N LEU A 358 22.53 3.97 1.06
CA LEU A 358 22.71 4.85 -0.09
C LEU A 358 24.03 4.57 -0.82
N GLU A 359 25.12 4.31 -0.09
CA GLU A 359 26.40 3.91 -0.66
C GLU A 359 26.32 2.57 -1.39
N LEU A 360 25.64 1.59 -0.80
CA LEU A 360 25.48 0.27 -1.41
C LEU A 360 24.58 0.32 -2.65
N VAL A 361 23.49 1.10 -2.61
CA VAL A 361 22.66 1.38 -3.79
C VAL A 361 23.47 2.12 -4.85
N ALA A 362 24.26 3.14 -4.48
CA ALA A 362 25.11 3.89 -5.41
C ALA A 362 26.18 3.01 -6.07
N ARG A 363 26.80 2.08 -5.32
CA ARG A 363 27.76 1.10 -5.85
C ARG A 363 27.10 0.06 -6.77
N ARG A 364 25.79 -0.13 -6.66
CA ARG A 364 25.01 -1.12 -7.42
C ARG A 364 24.22 -0.51 -8.59
N VAL A 365 24.27 0.82 -8.80
CA VAL A 365 23.75 1.42 -10.04
C VAL A 365 24.53 0.81 -11.20
N PRO A 366 23.87 0.11 -12.14
CA PRO A 366 24.57 -0.41 -13.31
C PRO A 366 25.23 0.75 -14.04
N GLU A 367 26.48 0.55 -14.51
CA GLU A 367 27.09 1.48 -15.46
C GLU A 367 26.03 1.86 -16.51
N PRO A 368 25.86 3.15 -16.85
CA PRO A 368 24.90 3.53 -17.87
C PRO A 368 25.20 2.69 -19.10
N ALA A 369 24.19 1.93 -19.55
CA ALA A 369 24.31 1.07 -20.71
C ALA A 369 25.01 1.85 -21.81
N ARG A 370 26.20 1.38 -22.23
CA ARG A 370 26.94 2.02 -23.32
C ARG A 370 25.95 2.23 -24.45
N PRO A 371 25.83 3.45 -25.00
CA PRO A 371 24.89 3.69 -26.08
C PRO A 371 25.15 2.66 -27.16
N PHE A 372 24.09 1.95 -27.57
CA PHE A 372 24.12 1.04 -28.69
C PHE A 372 24.87 1.72 -29.83
N LYS A 373 26.10 1.29 -30.11
CA LYS A 373 26.72 1.62 -31.39
C LYS A 373 25.83 0.97 -32.42
N ARG A 374 25.10 1.77 -33.19
CA ARG A 374 24.59 1.35 -34.49
C ARG A 374 25.76 0.70 -35.21
N GLN A 375 25.69 -0.61 -35.42
CA GLN A 375 26.48 -1.24 -36.46
C GLN A 375 25.87 -0.73 -37.77
N ASP A 376 26.53 0.25 -38.36
CA ASP A 376 26.31 0.59 -39.75
C ASP A 376 26.92 -0.53 -40.60
N ARG A 377 26.04 -1.17 -41.37
CA ARG A 377 26.23 -2.12 -42.49
C ARG A 377 26.27 -3.61 -42.17
#